data_AF-I7BA08-F1
#
_entry.id   AF-I7BA08-F1
#
_cell.length_a   1.000
_cell.length_b   1.000
_cell.length_c   1.000
_cell.angle_alpha   90.00
_cell.angle_beta   90.00
_cell.angle_gamma   90.00
#
_symmetry.space_group_name_H-M   'P 1'
#
loop_
_entity.id
_entity.type
_entity.pdbx_description
1 polymer ?
#
loop_
_entity_poly.entity_id
_entity_poly.type
_entity_poly.pdbx_seq_one_letter_code
_entity_poly.pdbx_strand_id
1 'polypeptide(L)'
;MLGGIAGIAKLAGGGTLLSGIVGSGIVIFGLPASSSREQKGEFLIKVSGTSRELQYKLTCPNAPETDYSVRLEASFENFKFSCNNTAPTLNQKVEVQLTDVGTQKNQLSCEHKTDREYECIYKAASGSKNTFLKQVFPQEAFSDSLPSLHLRPHDS
;
A
#
# COMPACT_ATOMS: atom_id res chain seq x y z
N MET A 1 -12.97 -56.64 23.81
CA MET A 1 -11.56 -56.74 23.40
C MET A 1 -11.27 -55.55 22.49
N LEU A 2 -10.52 -54.57 23.00
CA LEU A 2 -10.08 -53.39 22.25
C LEU A 2 -9.04 -53.83 21.21
N GLY A 3 -9.29 -53.49 19.95
CA GLY A 3 -8.38 -53.72 18.83
C GLY A 3 -7.15 -52.83 18.94
N GLY A 4 -5.99 -53.45 18.77
CA GLY A 4 -4.67 -52.91 19.04
C GLY A 4 -4.09 -52.00 17.96
N ILE A 5 -3.00 -51.39 18.38
CA ILE A 5 -2.19 -50.34 17.77
C ILE A 5 -1.25 -50.94 16.71
N ALA A 6 -1.20 -50.34 15.53
CA ALA A 6 -0.11 -50.48 14.54
C ALA A 6 -0.15 -49.22 13.64
N GLY A 7 0.92 -48.51 13.31
CA GLY A 7 2.33 -48.60 13.64
C GLY A 7 2.97 -47.25 13.31
N ILE A 8 3.99 -46.90 14.07
CA ILE A 8 4.65 -45.60 14.10
C ILE A 8 5.66 -45.58 12.95
N ALA A 9 5.40 -44.82 11.88
CA ALA A 9 6.40 -44.60 10.84
C ALA A 9 7.32 -43.45 11.23
N LYS A 10 8.55 -43.82 11.60
CA LYS A 10 9.71 -42.96 11.79
C LYS A 10 9.98 -42.14 10.51
N LEU A 11 9.97 -40.81 10.63
CA LEU A 11 10.78 -39.93 9.82
C LEU A 11 11.52 -38.99 10.77
N ALA A 12 12.66 -39.48 11.25
CA ALA A 12 13.67 -38.69 11.94
C ALA A 12 14.83 -38.46 10.96
N GLY A 13 15.36 -37.24 10.98
CA GLY A 13 16.57 -36.81 10.27
C GLY A 13 16.22 -35.87 9.13
N GLY A 14 16.61 -34.60 9.13
CA GLY A 14 17.54 -33.85 9.97
C GLY A 14 17.89 -32.61 9.16
N GLY A 15 17.97 -31.44 9.80
CA GLY A 15 18.30 -30.20 9.08
C GLY A 15 17.78 -28.96 9.77
N THR A 16 18.37 -28.65 10.92
CA THR A 16 18.33 -27.33 11.53
C THR A 16 18.82 -26.28 10.53
N LEU A 17 17.94 -25.35 10.13
CA LEU A 17 18.33 -23.99 9.77
C LEU A 17 17.38 -23.02 10.47
N LEU A 18 17.70 -22.78 11.75
CA LEU A 18 17.39 -21.53 12.40
C LEU A 18 18.23 -20.45 11.70
N SER A 19 17.59 -19.58 10.92
CA SER A 19 18.12 -18.26 10.61
C SER A 19 16.93 -17.35 10.38
N GLY A 20 16.82 -16.37 11.30
CA GLY A 20 15.64 -15.55 11.47
C GLY A 20 15.30 -14.72 10.24
N ILE A 21 14.00 -14.52 10.05
CA ILE A 21 13.49 -13.30 9.43
C ILE A 21 12.52 -12.70 10.42
N VAL A 22 12.97 -11.59 10.97
CA VAL A 22 12.28 -10.73 11.92
C VAL A 22 11.02 -10.16 11.25
N GLY A 23 9.87 -10.33 11.92
CA GLY A 23 8.72 -9.43 11.84
C GLY A 23 8.21 -9.04 10.45
N SER A 24 7.34 -9.86 9.88
CA SER A 24 6.31 -9.38 8.95
C SER A 24 5.10 -10.29 9.08
N GLY A 25 4.01 -9.75 9.64
CA GLY A 25 2.76 -10.47 9.80
C GLY A 25 2.21 -10.87 8.44
N ILE A 26 2.23 -12.17 8.16
CA ILE A 26 1.53 -12.76 7.02
C ILE A 26 0.15 -13.16 7.55
N VAL A 27 -0.91 -12.50 7.06
CA VAL A 27 -2.29 -12.91 7.35
C VAL A 27 -2.80 -13.70 6.13
N ILE A 28 -2.96 -15.03 6.27
CA ILE A 28 -3.60 -15.89 5.26
C ILE A 28 -4.90 -16.48 5.84
N PHE A 29 -6.01 -15.99 5.29
CA PHE A 29 -7.31 -16.63 4.96
C PHE A 29 -8.16 -17.48 5.94
N GLY A 30 -9.46 -17.14 5.93
CA GLY A 30 -10.66 -17.99 6.12
C GLY A 30 -11.88 -17.06 6.06
N LEU A 31 -12.89 -17.17 5.18
CA LEU A 31 -13.75 -18.28 4.77
C LEU A 31 -14.49 -17.92 3.43
N PRO A 32 -15.19 -18.88 2.79
CA PRO A 32 -15.49 -18.86 1.35
C PRO A 32 -16.89 -18.32 1.03
N ALA A 33 -17.06 -17.63 -0.09
CA ALA A 33 -18.28 -17.66 -0.91
C ALA A 33 -18.06 -16.92 -2.24
N SER A 34 -18.34 -17.61 -3.34
CA SER A 34 -18.63 -17.05 -4.67
C SER A 34 -17.55 -16.16 -5.30
N SER A 35 -16.39 -16.75 -5.64
CA SER A 35 -15.39 -16.05 -6.45
C SER A 35 -15.81 -15.99 -7.92
N SER A 36 -16.67 -15.04 -8.27
CA SER A 36 -16.42 -14.27 -9.49
C SER A 36 -14.96 -13.83 -9.39
N ARG A 37 -14.12 -14.26 -10.34
CA ARG A 37 -12.68 -14.01 -10.33
C ARG A 37 -12.47 -12.52 -10.60
N GLU A 38 -12.72 -11.66 -9.60
CA GLU A 38 -12.43 -10.23 -9.67
C GLU A 38 -10.94 -10.12 -9.99
N GLN A 39 -10.63 -9.62 -11.20
CA GLN A 39 -9.26 -9.30 -11.56
C GLN A 39 -8.82 -8.15 -10.65
N LYS A 40 -7.80 -8.41 -9.82
CA LYS A 40 -7.22 -7.43 -8.92
C LYS A 40 -5.93 -6.91 -9.55
N GLY A 41 -5.87 -5.62 -9.82
CA GLY A 41 -4.64 -4.93 -10.18
C GLY A 41 -3.95 -4.42 -8.90
N GLU A 42 -2.68 -4.73 -8.71
CA GLU A 42 -1.86 -4.19 -7.61
C GLU A 42 -0.91 -3.12 -8.15
N PHE A 43 -1.00 -1.91 -7.59
CA PHE A 43 -0.09 -0.80 -7.87
C PHE A 43 0.89 -0.59 -6.71
N LEU A 44 2.17 -0.47 -7.02
CA LEU A 44 3.24 -0.16 -6.08
C LEU A 44 3.53 1.34 -6.07
N ILE A 45 3.45 1.94 -4.89
CA ILE A 45 3.72 3.37 -4.67
C ILE A 45 4.94 3.47 -3.76
N LYS A 46 6.07 3.90 -4.32
CA LYS A 46 7.32 4.12 -3.58
C LYS A 46 7.43 5.60 -3.22
N VAL A 47 7.68 5.94 -1.96
CA VAL A 47 7.81 7.32 -1.50
C VAL A 47 9.20 7.53 -0.91
N SER A 48 9.90 8.53 -1.45
CA SER A 48 11.21 9.01 -1.01
C SER A 48 11.10 10.44 -0.46
N GLY A 49 12.19 11.01 0.07
CA GLY A 49 12.19 12.35 0.66
C GLY A 49 11.61 12.44 2.08
N THR A 50 11.15 11.30 2.61
CA THR A 50 10.94 11.05 4.03
C THR A 50 12.23 10.58 4.71
N SER A 51 12.26 10.52 6.05
CA SER A 51 13.41 10.01 6.82
C SER A 51 13.77 8.54 6.53
N ARG A 52 12.82 7.77 6.01
CA ARG A 52 12.97 6.40 5.49
C ARG A 52 12.16 6.27 4.23
N GLU A 53 12.64 5.52 3.25
CA GLU A 53 11.83 5.18 2.07
C GLU A 53 10.62 4.34 2.48
N LEU A 54 9.46 4.66 1.92
CA LEU A 54 8.19 4.00 2.20
C LEU A 54 7.69 3.32 0.92
N GLN A 55 7.06 2.15 1.07
CA GLN A 55 6.46 1.45 -0.06
C GLN A 55 5.06 1.01 0.33
N TYR A 56 4.10 1.30 -0.53
CA TYR A 56 2.69 0.99 -0.32
C TYR A 56 2.14 0.22 -1.51
N LYS A 57 1.24 -0.72 -1.24
CA LYS A 57 0.48 -1.42 -2.26
C LYS A 57 -0.96 -0.93 -2.26
N LEU A 58 -1.44 -0.48 -3.42
CA LEU A 58 -2.84 -0.14 -3.64
C LEU A 58 -3.46 -1.22 -4.53
N THR A 59 -4.45 -1.93 -4.01
CA THR A 59 -5.17 -2.96 -4.76
C THR A 59 -6.44 -2.38 -5.35
N CYS A 60 -6.58 -2.41 -6.66
CA CYS A 60 -7.77 -1.96 -7.39
C CYS A 60 -8.63 -3.17 -7.78
N PRO A 61 -9.84 -3.31 -7.21
CA PRO A 61 -10.78 -4.35 -7.61
C PRO A 61 -11.30 -4.06 -9.02
N ASN A 62 -11.48 -5.09 -9.83
CA ASN A 62 -11.99 -5.00 -11.19
C ASN A 62 -11.11 -4.17 -12.14
N ALA A 63 -9.81 -4.07 -11.84
CA ALA A 63 -8.82 -3.47 -12.71
C ALA A 63 -8.24 -4.52 -13.68
N PRO A 64 -8.72 -4.63 -14.95
CA PRO A 64 -7.97 -5.27 -16.01
C PRO A 64 -6.57 -4.67 -16.11
N GLU A 65 -5.63 -5.47 -16.61
CA GLU A 65 -4.21 -5.16 -16.54
C GLU A 65 -3.79 -3.85 -17.23
N THR A 66 -4.63 -3.29 -18.12
CA THR A 66 -4.21 -2.25 -19.07
C THR A 66 -4.96 -0.91 -18.99
N ASP A 67 -6.07 -0.80 -18.26
CA ASP A 67 -6.95 0.39 -18.32
C ASP A 67 -7.09 1.16 -17.00
N TYR A 68 -6.18 0.92 -16.07
CA TYR A 68 -6.24 1.46 -14.71
C TYR A 68 -4.97 2.22 -14.36
N SER A 69 -5.15 3.31 -13.61
CA SER A 69 -4.08 4.14 -13.07
C SER A 69 -4.36 4.48 -11.62
N VAL A 70 -3.34 4.98 -10.94
CA VAL A 70 -3.48 5.61 -9.63
C VAL A 70 -3.56 7.11 -9.80
N ARG A 71 -4.63 7.70 -9.27
CA ARG A 71 -4.79 9.16 -9.17
C ARG A 71 -4.26 9.63 -7.82
N LEU A 72 -3.49 10.72 -7.85
CA LEU A 72 -3.02 11.42 -6.66
C LEU A 72 -3.83 12.70 -6.45
N GLU A 73 -4.34 12.88 -5.23
CA GLU A 73 -5.10 14.06 -4.81
C GLU A 73 -4.60 14.57 -3.45
N ALA A 74 -4.69 15.87 -3.22
CA ALA A 74 -4.51 16.45 -1.90
C ALA A 74 -5.89 16.75 -1.27
N SER A 75 -6.10 16.28 -0.04
CA SER A 75 -7.23 16.64 0.82
C SER A 75 -6.78 17.69 1.85
N PHE A 76 -7.61 18.04 2.83
CA PHE A 76 -7.21 19.01 3.87
C PHE A 76 -6.01 18.53 4.69
N GLU A 77 -5.98 17.24 5.09
CA GLU A 77 -4.93 16.69 5.96
C GLU A 77 -4.09 15.57 5.30
N ASN A 78 -4.50 15.05 4.15
CA ASN A 78 -3.97 13.82 3.59
C ASN A 78 -3.64 13.97 2.10
N PHE A 79 -2.57 13.32 1.66
CA PHE A 79 -2.41 12.88 0.29
C PHE A 79 -3.23 11.61 0.08
N LYS A 80 -4.06 11.57 -0.94
CA LYS A 80 -4.94 10.43 -1.26
C LYS A 80 -4.55 9.84 -2.61
N PHE A 81 -4.30 8.54 -2.61
CA PHE A 81 -4.16 7.72 -3.80
C PHE A 81 -5.44 6.91 -4.00
N SER A 82 -6.00 6.96 -5.20
CA SER A 82 -7.23 6.24 -5.56
C SER A 82 -7.10 5.57 -6.91
N CYS A 83 -7.80 4.44 -7.08
CA CYS A 83 -7.90 3.77 -8.37
C CYS A 83 -8.70 4.62 -9.36
N ASN A 84 -8.22 4.72 -10.59
CA ASN A 84 -8.85 5.46 -11.66
C ASN A 84 -8.93 4.61 -12.93
N ASN A 85 -10.09 4.61 -13.59
CA ASN A 85 -10.36 3.81 -14.80
C ASN A 85 -9.88 4.55 -16.05
N THR A 86 -8.64 5.00 -16.02
CA THR A 86 -7.99 5.67 -17.13
C THR A 86 -6.63 5.03 -17.31
N ALA A 87 -6.28 4.70 -18.56
CA ALA A 87 -4.96 4.18 -18.89
C ALA A 87 -3.87 5.14 -18.39
N PRO A 88 -2.81 4.62 -17.76
CA PRO A 88 -1.79 5.47 -17.17
C PRO A 88 -0.90 6.07 -18.28
N THR A 89 -0.62 7.36 -18.21
CA THR A 89 0.36 7.97 -19.10
C THR A 89 1.76 7.77 -18.52
N LEU A 90 2.64 7.06 -19.23
CA LEU A 90 4.02 6.81 -18.77
C LEU A 90 4.77 8.14 -18.60
N ASN A 91 5.58 8.23 -17.55
CA ASN A 91 6.32 9.44 -17.15
C ASN A 91 5.45 10.66 -16.84
N GLN A 92 4.14 10.47 -16.67
CA GLN A 92 3.28 11.55 -16.20
C GLN A 92 3.63 11.88 -14.76
N LYS A 93 4.03 13.13 -14.54
CA LYS A 93 4.33 13.67 -13.22
C LYS A 93 3.12 14.43 -12.70
N VAL A 94 2.67 14.07 -11.51
CA VAL A 94 1.60 14.75 -10.78
C VAL A 94 2.17 15.29 -9.48
N GLU A 95 1.93 16.56 -9.19
CA GLU A 95 2.33 17.19 -7.94
C GLU A 95 1.10 17.76 -7.24
N VAL A 96 0.98 17.48 -5.96
CA VAL A 96 -0.07 18.03 -5.10
C VAL A 96 0.54 18.63 -3.84
N GLN A 97 -0.14 19.62 -3.26
CA GLN A 97 0.35 20.37 -2.11
C GLN A 97 -0.72 20.39 -1.02
N LEU A 98 -0.32 20.09 0.22
CA LEU A 98 -1.13 20.31 1.41
C LEU A 98 -0.71 21.65 2.02
N THR A 99 -1.69 22.52 2.23
CA THR A 99 -1.46 23.76 2.97
C THR A 99 -1.45 23.43 4.45
N ASP A 100 -0.31 23.66 5.10
CA ASP A 100 -0.19 23.56 6.55
C ASP A 100 -0.74 24.83 7.22
N VAL A 101 -0.80 24.87 8.56
CA VAL A 101 -1.24 26.08 9.29
C VAL A 101 -0.25 27.22 9.02
N GLY A 102 -0.54 28.06 8.02
CA GLY A 102 0.30 29.18 7.57
C GLY A 102 0.48 29.25 6.05
N THR A 103 1.65 29.75 5.60
CA THR A 103 2.03 29.85 4.17
C THR A 103 2.87 28.68 3.68
N GLN A 104 3.25 27.76 4.57
CA GLN A 104 4.13 26.65 4.24
C GLN A 104 3.33 25.45 3.73
N LYS A 105 3.92 24.71 2.80
CA LYS A 105 3.22 23.62 2.09
C LYS A 105 4.03 22.35 2.09
N ASN A 106 3.40 21.27 2.50
CA ASN A 106 3.89 19.92 2.26
C ASN A 106 3.59 19.55 0.80
N GLN A 107 4.54 18.92 0.11
CA GLN A 107 4.37 18.57 -1.31
C GLN A 107 4.61 17.08 -1.52
N LEU A 108 3.80 16.47 -2.38
CA LEU A 108 4.03 15.11 -2.86
C LEU A 108 3.99 15.13 -4.38
N SER A 109 5.09 14.72 -5.00
CA SER A 109 5.22 14.64 -6.45
C SER A 109 5.44 13.18 -6.84
N CYS A 110 4.55 12.62 -7.66
CA CYS A 110 4.61 11.24 -8.12
C CYS A 110 4.75 11.17 -9.63
N GLU A 111 5.54 10.22 -10.10
CA GLU A 111 5.77 9.92 -11.51
C GLU A 111 5.45 8.45 -11.77
N HIS A 112 4.68 8.19 -12.82
CA HIS A 112 4.39 6.84 -13.28
C HIS A 112 5.61 6.29 -14.05
N LYS A 113 6.26 5.25 -13.52
CA LYS A 113 7.52 4.70 -14.05
C LYS A 113 7.33 3.50 -14.96
N THR A 114 6.51 2.56 -14.52
CA THR A 114 6.17 1.32 -15.23
C THR A 114 4.70 1.00 -15.01
N ASP A 115 4.12 0.08 -15.78
CA ASP A 115 2.69 -0.31 -15.78
C ASP A 115 1.98 -0.21 -14.43
N ARG A 116 2.62 -0.65 -13.34
CA ARG A 116 2.04 -0.64 -11.99
C ARG A 116 2.91 0.02 -10.92
N GLU A 117 3.86 0.85 -11.31
CA GLU A 117 4.79 1.47 -10.37
C GLU A 117 4.77 3.00 -10.46
N TYR A 118 4.57 3.62 -9.29
CA TYR A 118 4.64 5.05 -9.08
C TYR A 118 5.79 5.37 -8.13
N GLU A 119 6.68 6.27 -8.55
CA GLU A 119 7.72 6.82 -7.71
C GLU A 119 7.34 8.22 -7.25
N CYS A 120 7.29 8.42 -5.95
CA CYS A 120 6.89 9.65 -5.30
C CYS A 120 8.05 10.25 -4.50
N ILE A 121 8.13 11.57 -4.50
CA ILE A 121 9.06 12.37 -3.70
C ILE A 121 8.22 13.27 -2.80
N TYR A 122 8.32 13.04 -1.51
CA TYR A 122 7.76 13.91 -0.48
C TYR A 122 8.74 15.03 -0.16
N LYS A 123 8.22 16.25 -0.07
CA LYS A 123 8.94 17.42 0.44
C LYS A 123 8.16 18.00 1.60
N ALA A 124 8.75 17.92 2.80
CA ALA A 124 8.18 18.55 3.98
C ALA A 124 8.17 20.08 3.83
N ALA A 125 7.20 20.72 4.48
CA ALA A 125 7.16 22.18 4.63
C ALA A 125 8.49 22.71 5.21
N SER A 126 8.96 23.86 4.72
CA SER A 126 10.24 24.44 5.15
C SER A 126 10.24 24.78 6.64
N GLY A 127 11.12 24.15 7.44
CA GLY A 127 11.13 24.34 8.89
C GLY A 127 10.17 23.43 9.66
N SER A 128 9.42 22.56 8.97
CA SER A 128 8.77 21.43 9.62
C SER A 128 9.83 20.54 10.25
N LYS A 129 9.65 20.23 11.53
CA LYS A 129 10.46 19.22 12.23
C LYS A 129 10.09 17.80 11.79
N ASN A 130 8.91 17.64 11.16
CA ASN A 130 8.37 16.34 10.85
C ASN A 130 8.49 16.02 9.35
N THR A 131 9.35 15.06 9.05
CA THR A 131 9.64 14.57 7.70
C THR A 131 9.01 13.19 7.46
N PHE A 132 8.03 12.79 8.27
CA PHE A 132 7.40 11.47 8.21
C PHE A 132 6.01 11.56 7.59
N LEU A 133 5.69 10.57 6.75
CA LEU A 133 4.33 10.30 6.32
C LEU A 133 3.81 9.07 7.06
N LYS A 134 2.59 9.17 7.59
CA LYS A 134 1.87 8.03 8.19
C LYS A 134 0.70 7.62 7.29
N GLN A 135 0.51 6.32 7.13
CA GLN A 135 -0.70 5.80 6.53
C GLN A 135 -1.85 5.97 7.52
N VAL A 136 -2.96 6.54 7.07
CA VAL A 136 -4.19 6.69 7.86
C VAL A 136 -5.33 5.92 7.21
N PHE A 137 -6.16 5.29 8.04
CA PHE A 137 -7.37 4.61 7.60
C PHE A 137 -8.55 5.49 7.99
N PRO A 138 -9.29 6.10 7.04
CA PRO A 138 -10.47 6.88 7.37
C PRO A 138 -11.48 5.97 8.09
N GLN A 139 -12.10 6.48 9.17
CA GLN A 139 -13.07 5.71 9.97
C GLN A 139 -14.35 5.36 9.19
N GLU A 140 -14.63 6.07 8.11
CA GLU A 140 -15.78 5.82 7.25
C GLU A 140 -15.39 4.86 6.11
N ALA A 141 -15.38 3.57 6.42
CA ALA A 141 -15.44 2.53 5.40
C ALA A 141 -16.87 2.50 4.84
N PHE A 142 -17.20 3.43 3.95
CA PHE A 142 -18.43 3.31 3.17
C PHE A 142 -18.27 2.14 2.21
N SER A 143 -19.18 1.17 2.34
CA SER A 143 -19.26 -0.12 1.65
C SER A 143 -19.23 -0.11 0.12
N ASP A 144 -19.10 1.07 -0.52
CA ASP A 144 -19.04 1.27 -1.97
C ASP A 144 -17.85 2.15 -2.42
N SER A 145 -16.99 2.58 -1.49
CA SER A 145 -15.84 3.42 -1.82
C SER A 145 -14.66 2.59 -2.32
N LEU A 146 -14.16 2.90 -3.52
CA LEU A 146 -12.96 2.28 -4.09
C LEU A 146 -11.80 2.32 -3.06
N PRO A 147 -11.00 1.25 -2.93
CA PRO A 147 -9.86 1.25 -2.03
C PRO A 147 -8.95 2.43 -2.33
N SER A 148 -8.56 3.12 -1.25
CA SER A 148 -7.72 4.32 -1.33
C SER A 148 -6.65 4.28 -0.25
N LEU A 149 -5.46 4.78 -0.59
CA LEU A 149 -4.34 4.93 0.33
C LEU A 149 -4.27 6.41 0.74
N HIS A 150 -4.30 6.68 2.04
CA HIS A 150 -4.21 8.03 2.58
C HIS A 150 -2.90 8.18 3.36
N LEU A 151 -2.06 9.12 2.94
CA LEU A 151 -0.80 9.47 3.61
C LEU A 151 -0.92 10.85 4.23
N ARG A 152 -0.75 10.94 5.55
CA ARG A 152 -0.80 12.19 6.31
C ARG A 152 0.61 12.58 6.77
N PRO A 153 1.05 13.83 6.60
CA PRO A 153 2.20 14.36 7.33
C PRO A 153 2.00 14.14 8.83
N HIS A 154 2.95 13.53 9.53
CA HIS A 154 2.81 13.43 10.97
C HIS A 154 3.01 14.84 11.54
N ASP A 155 2.04 15.41 12.23
CA ASP A 155 2.30 16.54 13.12
C ASP A 155 2.65 15.97 14.49
N SER A 156 3.77 16.43 15.04
CA SER A 156 4.29 16.06 16.36
C SER A 156 4.34 17.30 17.25
#